data_AF-A0AA97EED8-F1
#
_entry.id   AF-A0AA97EED8-F1
#
_cell.length_a   1.000
_cell.length_b   1.000
_cell.length_c   1.000
_cell.angle_alpha   90.00
_cell.angle_beta   90.00
_cell.angle_gamma   90.00
#
_symmetry.space_group_name_H-M   'P 1'
#
loop_
_entity.id
_entity.type
_entity.pdbx_description
1 polymer ?
#
loop_
_entity_poly.entity_id
_entity_poly.type
_entity_poly.pdbx_seq_one_letter_code
_entity_poly.pdbx_strand_id
1 'polypeptide(L)'
;MTDPLSLTAATIATLAFQKFIESGAGELAKKFTTEAITQMDTLRQRIVTRLQGKSKKLDEALVKAEEGDKAAVEAIGKNLDVVMDESPEFAEEIRVIAREITLNQIQDNSSISQTNYGGTNYQTKTGPDNTNFFGGTHTHGSK
;
A
#
# COMPACT_ATOMS: atom_id res chain seq x y z
N MET A 1 25.34 3.16 1.76
CA MET A 1 24.48 2.38 2.67
C MET A 1 23.05 2.63 2.22
N THR A 2 22.35 1.62 1.74
CA THR A 2 20.92 1.74 1.40
C THR A 2 20.14 1.54 2.69
N ASP A 3 19.65 2.62 3.26
CA ASP A 3 18.70 2.55 4.37
C ASP A 3 17.53 1.63 3.95
N PRO A 4 17.18 0.60 4.73
CA PRO A 4 16.09 -0.32 4.42
C PRO A 4 14.69 0.35 4.41
N LEU A 5 14.64 1.68 4.59
CA LEU A 5 13.44 2.52 4.52
C LEU A 5 13.45 3.51 3.34
N SER A 6 14.47 3.49 2.48
CA SER A 6 14.51 4.34 1.29
C SER A 6 13.52 3.83 0.25
N LEU A 7 12.34 4.46 0.18
CA LEU A 7 11.36 4.21 -0.87
C LEU A 7 12.00 4.51 -2.24
N THR A 8 12.05 3.50 -3.10
CA THR A 8 12.60 3.62 -4.45
C THR A 8 11.65 4.39 -5.36
N ALA A 9 12.16 5.01 -6.42
CA ALA A 9 11.32 5.72 -7.41
C ALA A 9 10.21 4.81 -7.98
N ALA A 10 10.52 3.53 -8.21
CA ALA A 10 9.56 2.53 -8.67
C ALA A 10 8.45 2.25 -7.63
N THR A 11 8.80 2.18 -6.35
CA THR A 11 7.84 2.03 -5.25
C THR A 11 6.94 3.26 -5.14
N ILE A 12 7.52 4.46 -5.24
CA ILE A 12 6.80 5.73 -5.18
C ILE A 12 5.84 5.86 -6.38
N ALA A 13 6.29 5.53 -7.59
CA ALA A 13 5.44 5.50 -8.78
C ALA A 13 4.28 4.51 -8.63
N THR A 14 4.57 3.28 -8.18
CA THR A 14 3.52 2.28 -7.91
C THR A 14 2.50 2.80 -6.90
N LEU A 15 2.96 3.42 -5.81
CA LEU A 15 2.10 3.98 -4.77
C LEU A 15 1.18 5.10 -5.30
N ALA A 16 1.72 5.98 -6.16
CA ALA A 16 0.98 7.08 -6.75
C ALA A 16 -0.12 6.63 -7.73
N PHE A 17 0.14 5.54 -8.47
CA PHE A 17 -0.78 4.98 -9.45
C PHE A 17 -1.56 3.76 -8.93
N GLN A 18 -1.37 3.40 -7.67
CA GLN A 18 -1.99 2.24 -7.01
C GLN A 18 -3.50 2.17 -7.28
N LYS A 19 -4.19 3.31 -7.24
CA LYS A 19 -5.64 3.42 -7.45
C LYS A 19 -6.15 3.05 -8.84
N PHE A 20 -5.29 3.09 -9.84
CA PHE A 20 -5.62 2.70 -11.20
C PHE A 20 -5.25 1.24 -11.47
N ILE A 21 -4.26 0.73 -10.72
CA ILE A 21 -3.83 -0.67 -10.79
C ILE A 21 -4.81 -1.58 -10.05
N GLU A 22 -5.34 -1.13 -8.91
CA GLU A 22 -6.33 -1.89 -8.14
C GLU A 22 -7.73 -1.72 -8.75
N SER A 23 -8.42 -2.84 -8.99
CA SER A 23 -9.64 -2.90 -9.80
C SER A 23 -10.91 -2.37 -9.11
N GLY A 24 -10.79 -1.44 -8.16
CA GLY A 24 -11.93 -0.77 -7.57
C GLY A 24 -11.62 0.05 -6.33
N ALA A 25 -12.32 1.16 -6.17
CA ALA A 25 -12.23 2.05 -5.00
C ALA A 25 -12.41 1.30 -3.66
N GLY A 26 -13.18 0.19 -3.66
CA GLY A 26 -13.42 -0.63 -2.49
C GLY A 26 -12.25 -1.53 -2.06
N GLU A 27 -11.30 -1.86 -2.93
CA GLU A 27 -10.08 -2.58 -2.52
C GLU A 27 -9.06 -1.64 -1.90
N LEU A 28 -8.92 -0.45 -2.47
CA LEU A 28 -7.94 0.51 -2.00
C LEU A 28 -8.34 1.12 -0.65
N ALA A 29 -9.63 1.40 -0.44
CA ALA A 29 -10.16 1.85 0.85
C ALA A 29 -10.06 0.80 1.98
N LYS A 30 -9.81 -0.48 1.65
CA LYS A 30 -9.49 -1.52 2.66
C LYS A 30 -8.03 -1.46 3.09
N LYS A 31 -7.14 -0.94 2.23
CA LYS A 31 -5.69 -0.90 2.44
C LYS A 31 -5.20 0.45 2.92
N PHE A 32 -5.93 1.53 2.66
CA PHE A 32 -5.51 2.89 2.95
C PHE A 32 -6.66 3.72 3.51
N THR A 33 -6.35 4.62 4.44
CA THR A 33 -7.32 5.59 4.94
C THR A 33 -7.68 6.61 3.85
N THR A 34 -8.82 7.29 3.98
CA THR A 34 -9.21 8.35 3.04
C THR A 34 -8.14 9.43 2.89
N GLU A 35 -7.43 9.76 3.98
CA GLU A 35 -6.32 10.71 3.96
C GLU A 35 -5.14 10.20 3.12
N ALA A 36 -4.72 8.94 3.30
CA ALA A 36 -3.70 8.32 2.44
C ALA A 36 -4.11 8.34 0.97
N ILE A 37 -5.39 8.09 0.65
CA ILE A 37 -5.90 8.12 -0.72
C ILE A 37 -5.80 9.54 -1.32
N THR A 38 -6.12 10.57 -0.54
CA THR A 38 -5.94 11.97 -0.97
C THR A 38 -4.46 12.31 -1.18
N GLN A 39 -3.58 11.83 -0.29
CA GLN A 39 -2.14 12.02 -0.44
C GLN A 39 -1.58 11.26 -1.66
N MET A 40 -2.10 10.07 -1.98
CA MET A 40 -1.76 9.35 -3.22
C MET A 40 -2.10 10.16 -4.47
N ASP A 41 -3.26 10.82 -4.50
CA ASP A 41 -3.59 11.69 -5.64
C ASP A 41 -2.64 12.89 -5.72
N THR A 42 -2.30 13.48 -4.57
CA THR A 42 -1.33 14.58 -4.49
C THR A 42 0.04 14.14 -5.00
N LEU A 43 0.54 12.99 -4.53
CA LEU A 43 1.80 12.39 -4.96
C LEU A 43 1.81 12.18 -6.48
N ARG A 44 0.73 11.61 -7.01
CA ARG A 44 0.56 11.42 -8.45
C ARG A 44 0.60 12.73 -9.22
N GLN A 45 -0.16 13.74 -8.78
CA GLN A 45 -0.16 15.06 -9.45
C GLN A 45 1.25 15.66 -9.48
N ARG A 46 2.00 15.58 -8.38
CA ARG A 46 3.40 16.05 -8.33
C ARG A 46 4.28 15.34 -9.34
N ILE A 47 4.18 14.00 -9.42
CA ILE A 47 4.93 13.19 -10.38
C ILE A 47 4.54 13.55 -11.82
N VAL A 48 3.23 13.58 -12.12
CA VAL A 48 2.71 13.92 -13.45
C VAL A 48 3.20 15.31 -13.86
N THR A 49 3.00 16.34 -13.05
CA THR A 49 3.43 17.71 -13.35
C THR A 49 4.94 17.81 -13.58
N ARG A 50 5.75 17.04 -12.84
CA ARG A 50 7.20 17.07 -13.00
C ARG A 50 7.69 16.31 -14.25
N LEU A 51 7.00 15.25 -14.62
CA LEU A 51 7.37 14.37 -15.74
C LEU A 51 6.71 14.77 -17.07
N GLN A 52 5.58 15.47 -17.02
CA GLN A 52 4.83 15.91 -18.19
C GLN A 52 5.69 16.84 -19.06
N GLY A 53 5.68 16.59 -20.36
CA GLY A 53 6.44 17.37 -21.33
C GLY A 53 7.94 17.07 -21.37
N LYS A 54 8.47 16.18 -20.52
CA LYS A 54 9.88 15.72 -20.64
C LYS A 54 10.09 14.88 -21.90
N SER A 55 9.12 14.04 -22.27
CA SER A 55 9.14 13.33 -23.55
C SER A 55 7.75 12.81 -23.92
N LYS A 56 7.48 12.72 -25.23
CA LYS A 56 6.22 12.16 -25.75
C LYS A 56 5.94 10.75 -25.23
N LYS A 57 6.98 9.90 -25.11
CA LYS A 57 6.86 8.54 -24.58
C LYS A 57 6.45 8.53 -23.11
N LEU A 58 6.94 9.49 -22.33
CA LEU A 58 6.60 9.61 -20.92
C LEU A 58 5.17 10.13 -20.75
N ASP A 59 4.75 11.10 -21.56
CA ASP A 59 3.37 11.57 -21.58
C ASP A 59 2.39 10.43 -21.92
N GLU A 60 2.73 9.60 -22.93
CA GLU A 60 1.95 8.39 -23.26
C GLU A 60 1.95 7.37 -22.10
N ALA A 61 3.07 7.21 -21.39
CA ALA A 61 3.13 6.32 -20.23
C ALA A 61 2.30 6.84 -19.05
N LEU A 62 2.26 8.17 -18.82
CA LEU A 62 1.42 8.78 -17.78
C LEU A 62 -0.06 8.47 -18.02
N VAL A 63 -0.53 8.61 -19.27
CA VAL A 63 -1.93 8.28 -19.62
C VAL A 63 -2.21 6.79 -19.41
N LYS A 64 -1.35 5.90 -19.91
CA LYS A 64 -1.53 4.45 -19.75
C LYS A 64 -1.49 3.99 -18.29
N ALA A 65 -0.69 4.66 -17.46
CA ALA A 65 -0.65 4.38 -16.03
C ALA A 65 -1.97 4.75 -15.34
N GLU A 66 -2.67 5.79 -15.79
CA GLU A 66 -4.04 6.10 -15.34
C GLU A 66 -5.08 5.11 -15.86
N GLU A 67 -4.79 4.36 -16.92
CA GLU A 67 -5.60 3.23 -17.39
C GLU A 67 -5.29 1.93 -16.63
N GLY A 68 -4.33 1.94 -15.69
CA GLY A 68 -3.93 0.78 -14.91
C GLY A 68 -2.82 -0.08 -15.54
N ASP A 69 -2.15 0.42 -16.58
CA ASP A 69 -1.03 -0.28 -17.22
C ASP A 69 0.20 -0.30 -16.30
N LYS A 70 0.53 -1.49 -15.78
CA LYS A 70 1.67 -1.69 -14.87
C LYS A 70 3.03 -1.43 -15.55
N ALA A 71 3.17 -1.77 -16.83
CA ALA A 71 4.42 -1.55 -17.56
C ALA A 71 4.68 -0.05 -17.77
N ALA A 72 3.61 0.74 -17.95
CA ALA A 72 3.69 2.19 -17.99
C ALA A 72 4.12 2.78 -16.64
N VAL A 73 3.60 2.26 -15.52
CA VAL A 73 4.03 2.64 -14.17
C VAL A 73 5.51 2.33 -13.92
N GLU A 74 6.00 1.17 -14.36
CA GLU A 74 7.43 0.86 -14.28
C GLU A 74 8.29 1.80 -15.12
N ALA A 75 7.83 2.17 -16.32
CA ALA A 75 8.52 3.14 -17.16
C ALA A 75 8.57 4.54 -16.51
N ILE A 76 7.48 4.96 -15.86
CA ILE A 76 7.45 6.18 -15.05
C ILE A 76 8.46 6.08 -13.91
N GLY A 77 8.49 4.97 -13.17
CA GLY A 77 9.44 4.76 -12.07
C GLY A 77 10.90 4.92 -12.50
N LYS A 78 11.30 4.39 -13.67
CA LYS A 78 12.65 4.54 -14.21
C LYS A 78 13.00 5.99 -14.57
N ASN A 79 12.05 6.73 -15.15
CA ASN A 79 12.26 8.15 -15.46
C ASN A 79 12.26 9.01 -14.19
N LEU A 80 11.42 8.64 -13.22
CA LEU A 80 11.33 9.29 -11.93
C LEU A 80 12.65 9.17 -11.16
N ASP A 81 13.31 8.02 -11.22
CA ASP A 81 14.63 7.78 -10.61
C ASP A 81 15.66 8.80 -11.09
N VAL A 82 15.78 8.99 -12.41
CA VAL A 82 16.67 10.00 -13.01
C VAL A 82 16.31 11.40 -12.53
N VAL A 83 15.03 11.75 -12.49
CA VAL A 83 14.58 13.07 -12.05
C VAL A 83 14.82 13.30 -10.56
N MET A 84 14.73 12.25 -9.74
CA MET A 84 15.06 12.31 -8.32
C MET A 84 16.55 12.56 -8.09
N ASP A 85 17.43 11.96 -8.90
CA ASP A 85 18.87 12.25 -8.90
C ASP A 85 19.18 13.68 -9.36
N GLU A 86 18.49 14.17 -10.40
CA GLU A 86 18.66 15.54 -10.91
C GLU A 86 18.09 16.61 -9.96
N SER A 87 17.10 16.27 -9.14
CA SER A 87 16.34 17.23 -8.32
C SER A 87 16.11 16.66 -6.91
N PRO A 88 17.10 16.76 -6.01
CA PRO A 88 17.01 16.19 -4.67
C PRO A 88 15.88 16.81 -3.83
N GLU A 89 15.57 18.10 -4.01
CA GLU A 89 14.46 18.76 -3.31
C GLU A 89 13.11 18.12 -3.67
N PHE A 90 12.91 17.83 -4.94
CA PHE A 90 11.71 17.12 -5.42
C PHE A 90 11.70 15.67 -4.95
N ALA A 91 12.85 14.99 -4.96
CA ALA A 91 12.98 13.63 -4.47
C ALA A 91 12.57 13.51 -3.00
N GLU A 92 13.01 14.45 -2.17
CA GLU A 92 12.64 14.49 -0.75
C GLU A 92 11.15 14.81 -0.57
N GLU A 93 10.60 15.75 -1.34
CA GLU A 93 9.16 16.07 -1.31
C GLU A 93 8.29 14.82 -1.54
N ILE A 94 8.55 14.10 -2.65
CA ILE A 94 7.74 12.92 -2.99
C ILE A 94 8.01 11.74 -2.05
N ARG A 95 9.21 11.62 -1.48
CA ARG A 95 9.53 10.60 -0.46
C ARG A 95 8.79 10.84 0.85
N VAL A 96 8.69 12.09 1.28
CA VAL A 96 7.93 12.47 2.48
C VAL A 96 6.47 12.10 2.30
N ILE A 97 5.85 12.52 1.19
CA ILE A 97 4.44 12.19 0.90
C ILE A 97 4.25 10.67 0.83
N ALA A 98 5.15 9.94 0.15
CA ALA A 98 5.06 8.48 0.07
C ALA A 98 5.17 7.80 1.44
N ARG A 99 6.00 8.34 2.34
CA ARG A 99 6.10 7.87 3.72
C ARG A 99 4.82 8.12 4.50
N GLU A 100 4.24 9.31 4.40
CA GLU A 100 2.96 9.62 5.05
C GLU A 100 1.84 8.68 4.59
N ILE A 101 1.78 8.38 3.29
CA ILE A 101 0.84 7.38 2.75
C ILE A 101 1.08 6.00 3.38
N THR A 102 2.34 5.56 3.53
CA THR A 102 2.64 4.27 4.18
C THR A 102 2.31 4.25 5.67
N LEU A 103 2.43 5.39 6.37
CA LEU A 103 2.01 5.51 7.77
C LEU A 103 0.49 5.45 7.92
N ASN A 104 -0.22 6.00 6.93
CA ASN A 104 -1.68 5.97 6.81
C ASN A 104 -2.19 4.73 6.04
N GLN A 105 -1.33 3.74 5.80
CA GLN A 105 -1.75 2.42 5.35
C GLN A 105 -2.51 1.75 6.51
N ILE A 106 -3.69 1.21 6.21
CA ILE A 106 -4.41 0.36 7.13
C ILE A 106 -3.57 -0.91 7.25
N GLN A 107 -2.69 -0.95 8.25
CA GLN A 107 -2.07 -2.20 8.63
C GLN A 107 -3.20 -3.15 9.00
N ASP A 108 -3.37 -4.20 8.20
CA ASP A 108 -4.01 -5.41 8.68
C ASP A 108 -3.08 -5.97 9.76
N ASN A 109 -3.20 -5.39 10.96
CA ASN A 109 -2.44 -5.81 12.12
C ASN A 109 -3.08 -7.07 12.71
N SER A 110 -3.54 -7.99 11.85
CA SER A 110 -3.74 -9.40 12.16
C SER A 110 -2.38 -10.07 12.40
N SER A 111 -1.48 -9.39 13.11
CA SER A 111 -0.47 -10.05 13.91
C SER A 111 -1.24 -10.87 14.94
N ILE A 112 -1.43 -12.14 14.60
CA ILE A 112 -1.69 -13.21 15.56
C ILE A 112 -0.60 -13.09 16.62
N SER A 113 -0.87 -12.36 17.70
CA SER A 113 -0.03 -12.39 18.88
C SER A 113 -0.26 -13.75 19.55
N GLN A 114 0.52 -14.75 19.12
CA GLN A 114 0.65 -16.00 19.85
C GLN A 114 1.38 -15.70 21.16
N THR A 115 0.63 -15.40 22.22
CA THR A 115 1.15 -15.58 23.57
C THR A 115 1.06 -17.07 23.88
N ASN A 116 2.14 -17.80 23.58
CA ASN A 116 2.29 -19.19 23.97
C ASN A 116 2.64 -19.24 25.46
N TYR A 117 1.64 -19.46 26.30
CA TYR A 117 1.84 -19.90 27.68
C TYR A 117 1.28 -21.32 27.79
N GLY A 118 2.15 -22.25 28.18
CA GLY A 118 2.01 -23.67 27.91
C GLY A 118 0.66 -24.29 28.31
N GLY A 119 0.16 -25.15 27.43
CA GLY A 119 -0.83 -26.17 27.76
C GLY A 119 -2.12 -26.09 26.94
N THR A 120 -2.17 -26.89 25.86
CA THR A 120 -3.38 -27.30 25.10
C THR A 120 -4.01 -26.21 24.22
N ASN A 121 -3.66 -26.25 22.92
CA ASN A 121 -4.15 -25.31 21.91
C ASN A 121 -5.53 -25.69 21.36
N TYR A 122 -6.52 -24.80 21.54
CA TYR A 122 -7.68 -24.69 20.65
C TYR A 122 -7.55 -23.43 19.81
N GLN A 123 -7.52 -23.60 18.49
CA GLN A 123 -7.45 -22.49 17.54
C GLN A 123 -8.87 -22.02 17.23
N THR A 124 -9.30 -20.88 17.78
CA THR A 124 -10.58 -20.27 17.42
C THR A 124 -10.37 -18.95 16.69
N LYS A 125 -10.97 -18.86 15.50
CA LYS A 125 -11.01 -17.66 14.66
C LYS A 125 -12.23 -16.84 15.07
N THR A 126 -12.04 -15.72 15.74
CA THR A 126 -13.14 -14.80 16.06
C THR A 126 -13.13 -13.67 15.03
N GLY A 127 -13.89 -13.85 13.95
CA GLY A 127 -14.25 -12.78 13.01
C GLY A 127 -15.71 -12.35 13.20
N PRO A 128 -16.14 -11.21 12.63
CA PRO A 128 -17.52 -10.71 12.74
C PRO A 128 -18.59 -11.68 12.17
N ASP A 129 -18.19 -12.65 11.34
CA ASP A 129 -19.02 -13.76 10.82
C ASP A 129 -18.75 -15.11 11.52
N ASN A 130 -18.43 -15.10 12.81
CA ASN A 130 -18.19 -16.33 13.56
C ASN A 130 -19.52 -16.96 14.02
N THR A 131 -19.96 -18.04 13.37
CA THR A 131 -21.05 -18.93 13.81
C THR A 131 -20.54 -20.13 14.63
N ASN A 132 -19.57 -19.94 15.52
CA ASN A 132 -19.14 -20.98 16.43
C ASN A 132 -20.19 -21.22 17.51
N PHE A 133 -21.05 -22.20 17.24
CA PHE A 133 -21.91 -22.86 18.21
C PHE A 133 -21.04 -23.56 19.26
N PHE A 134 -20.95 -23.01 20.47
CA PHE A 134 -20.40 -23.72 21.62
C PHE A 134 -21.45 -24.70 22.13
N GLY A 135 -21.49 -25.90 21.53
CA GLY A 135 -22.35 -27.00 21.98
C GLY A 135 -21.85 -27.62 23.28
N GLY A 136 -22.76 -27.73 24.25
CA GLY A 136 -22.84 -28.85 25.19
C GLY A 136 -21.95 -28.80 26.43
N THR A 137 -22.53 -28.42 27.57
CA THR A 137 -21.95 -28.73 28.89
C THR A 137 -21.96 -30.24 29.10
N HIS A 138 -20.80 -30.91 29.02
CA HIS A 138 -20.65 -32.31 29.43
C HIS A 138 -20.12 -32.37 30.87
N THR A 139 -21.01 -32.43 31.85
CA THR A 139 -20.68 -32.77 33.23
C THR A 139 -20.49 -34.29 33.37
N HIS A 140 -19.25 -34.75 33.56
CA HIS A 140 -18.99 -36.12 34.00
C HIS A 140 -19.08 -36.16 35.53
N GLY A 141 -20.23 -36.59 36.03
CA GLY A 141 -20.45 -36.85 37.45
C GLY A 141 -19.65 -38.06 37.91
N SER A 142 -18.74 -37.84 38.86
CA SER A 142 -18.02 -38.89 39.58
C SER A 142 -18.67 -39.10 40.95
N LYS A 143 -19.41 -40.22 41.11
CA LYS A 143 -19.51 -41.10 42.29
C LYS A 143 -20.80 -41.93 42.23
#